data_AF-A0A6A5AB38-F1
#
_entry.id   AF-A0A6A5AB38-F1
#
_cell.length_a   1.000
_cell.length_b   1.000
_cell.length_c   1.000
_cell.angle_alpha   90.00
_cell.angle_beta   90.00
_cell.angle_gamma   90.00
#
_symmetry.space_group_name_H-M   'P 1'
#
loop_
_entity.id
_entity.type
_entity.pdbx_description
1 polymer ?
#
loop_
_entity_poly.entity_id
_entity_poly.type
_entity_poly.pdbx_seq_one_letter_code
_entity_poly.pdbx_strand_id
1 'polypeptide(L)' 'MRTMRELRAANKLAIPVNPDSVYKPIVRPERHFNALKVPAKLQAKLPFASKPKLDKKKSYVYIFGIYIYV' A
#
# COMPACT_ATOMS: atom_id res chain seq x y z
N MET A 1 -45.89 -31.21 -4.37
CA MET A 1 -45.15 -29.98 -4.71
C MET A 1 -43.75 -30.39 -5.15
N ARG A 2 -43.22 -29.81 -6.24
CA ARG A 2 -41.86 -30.13 -6.73
C ARG A 2 -40.83 -29.19 -6.11
N THR A 3 -39.58 -29.64 -5.96
CA THR A 3 -38.49 -28.78 -5.44
C THR A 3 -37.94 -27.86 -6.52
N MET A 4 -37.28 -26.77 -6.10
CA MET A 4 -36.59 -25.86 -7.03
C MET A 4 -35.50 -26.57 -7.86
N ARG A 5 -34.85 -27.59 -7.28
CA ARG A 5 -33.84 -28.41 -7.96
C ARG A 5 -34.47 -29.25 -9.06
N GLU A 6 -35.58 -29.92 -8.78
CA GLU A 6 -36.34 -30.73 -9.75
C GLU A 6 -36.84 -29.88 -10.92
N LEU A 7 -37.41 -28.70 -10.65
CA LEU A 7 -37.91 -27.80 -11.69
C LEU A 7 -36.78 -27.31 -12.61
N ARG A 8 -35.61 -27.00 -12.04
CA ARG A 8 -34.45 -26.59 -12.83
C ARG A 8 -33.86 -27.72 -13.66
N ALA A 9 -33.77 -28.93 -13.09
CA ALA A 9 -33.30 -30.10 -13.83
C ALA A 9 -34.23 -30.44 -15.01
N ALA A 10 -35.54 -30.40 -14.80
CA ALA A 10 -36.54 -30.65 -15.86
C ALA A 10 -36.46 -29.62 -17.00
N ASN A 11 -36.25 -28.34 -16.66
CA ASN A 11 -36.14 -27.25 -17.63
C ASN A 11 -34.70 -27.01 -18.13
N LYS A 12 -33.75 -27.87 -17.74
CA LYS A 12 -32.31 -27.74 -18.08
C LYS A 12 -31.72 -26.35 -17.75
N LEU A 13 -32.16 -25.75 -16.64
CA LEU A 13 -31.72 -24.43 -16.18
C LEU A 13 -30.52 -24.54 -15.24
N ALA A 14 -29.48 -23.75 -15.52
CA ALA A 14 -28.32 -23.63 -14.65
C ALA A 14 -28.65 -22.92 -13.33
N ILE A 15 -27.86 -23.20 -12.30
CA ILE A 15 -27.96 -22.49 -11.02
C ILE A 15 -27.18 -21.18 -11.15
N PRO A 16 -27.82 -20.00 -10.94
CA PRO A 16 -27.09 -18.75 -10.98
C PRO A 16 -26.13 -18.68 -9.79
N VAL A 17 -24.86 -18.46 -10.08
CA VAL A 17 -23.80 -18.26 -9.09
C VAL A 17 -23.20 -16.88 -9.31
N ASN A 18 -23.09 -16.08 -8.25
CA ASN A 18 -22.44 -14.79 -8.34
C ASN A 18 -20.90 -14.98 -8.29
N PRO A 19 -20.14 -14.55 -9.31
CA PRO A 19 -18.68 -14.71 -9.35
C PRO A 19 -17.94 -13.98 -8.21
N ASP A 20 -18.54 -12.97 -7.60
CA ASP A 20 -17.97 -12.24 -6.46
C ASP A 20 -18.24 -12.95 -5.12
N SER A 21 -19.27 -13.80 -5.07
CA SER A 21 -19.60 -14.60 -3.88
C SER A 21 -18.74 -15.86 -3.75
N VAL A 22 -18.03 -16.25 -4.81
CA VAL A 22 -17.13 -17.41 -4.78
C VAL A 22 -15.89 -17.05 -3.97
N TYR A 23 -15.64 -17.80 -2.89
CA TYR A 23 -14.43 -17.67 -2.08
C TYR A 23 -13.17 -17.80 -2.95
N LYS A 24 -12.23 -16.87 -2.75
CA LYS A 24 -10.93 -16.84 -3.43
C LYS A 24 -9.84 -16.73 -2.36
N PRO A 25 -8.69 -17.41 -2.53
CA PRO A 25 -7.55 -17.20 -1.64
C PRO A 25 -7.07 -15.76 -1.75
N ILE A 26 -6.84 -15.10 -0.61
CA ILE A 26 -6.38 -13.71 -0.54
C ILE A 26 -4.94 -13.71 -0.01
N VAL A 27 -3.98 -13.34 -0.86
CA VAL A 27 -2.60 -13.07 -0.42
C VAL A 27 -2.50 -11.59 -0.10
N ARG A 28 -2.16 -11.27 1.16
CA ARG A 28 -1.99 -9.88 1.61
C ARG A 28 -0.52 -9.49 1.46
N PRO A 29 -0.19 -8.39 0.78
CA PRO A 29 1.17 -7.87 0.79
C PRO A 29 1.52 -7.35 2.19
N GLU A 30 2.80 -7.36 2.51
CA GLU A 30 3.29 -6.69 3.71
C GLU A 30 3.00 -5.19 3.63
N ARG A 31 2.44 -4.64 4.71
CA ARG A 31 2.08 -3.22 4.78
C ARG A 31 3.25 -2.42 5.34
N HIS A 32 3.87 -1.61 4.50
CA HIS A 32 4.82 -0.59 4.95
C HIS A 32 4.10 0.72 5.25
N PHE A 33 4.37 1.30 6.42
CA PHE A 33 3.84 2.59 6.82
C PHE A 33 4.80 3.71 6.43
N ASN A 34 4.24 4.84 6.03
CA ASN A 34 5.03 6.03 5.79
C ASN A 34 5.69 6.49 7.10
N ALA A 35 6.95 6.94 7.01
CA ALA A 35 7.65 7.52 8.15
C ALA A 35 6.96 8.81 8.63
N LEU A 36 7.06 9.10 9.93
CA LEU A 36 6.54 10.32 10.52
C LEU A 36 7.24 11.55 9.94
N LYS A 37 6.48 12.45 9.32
CA LYS A 37 6.97 13.74 8.80
C LYS A 37 6.51 14.86 9.71
N VAL A 38 7.42 15.39 10.52
CA VAL A 38 7.15 16.57 11.37
C VAL A 38 7.23 17.84 10.52
N PRO A 39 6.23 18.75 10.57
CA PRO A 39 6.29 20.02 9.84
C PRO A 39 7.49 20.88 10.27
N ALA A 40 8.13 21.53 9.30
CA ALA A 40 9.32 22.36 9.55
C ALA A 40 9.08 23.48 10.58
N LYS A 41 7.88 24.08 10.57
CA LYS A 41 7.49 25.14 11.52
C LYS A 41 7.45 24.64 12.97
N LEU A 42 7.02 23.39 13.19
CA LEU A 42 7.04 22.77 14.52
C LEU A 42 8.46 22.41 14.92
N GLN A 43 9.23 21.79 14.02
CA GLN A 43 10.61 21.40 14.28
C GLN A 43 11.51 22.59 14.67
N ALA A 44 11.26 23.78 14.11
CA ALA A 44 11.99 24.99 14.45
C ALA A 44 11.70 25.51 15.88
N LYS A 45 10.49 25.26 16.39
CA LYS A 45 10.04 25.73 17.72
C LYS A 45 10.34 24.74 18.85
N LEU A 46 10.75 23.52 18.52
CA LEU A 46 11.05 22.48 19.51
C LEU A 46 12.32 22.79 20.31
N PRO A 47 12.34 22.50 21.62
CA PRO A 47 13.55 22.60 22.43
C PRO A 47 14.62 21.62 21.93
N PHE A 48 15.90 22.00 22.13
CA PHE A 48 17.06 21.28 21.57
C PHE A 48 17.03 19.77 21.84
N ALA A 49 16.69 19.37 23.07
CA ALA A 49 16.62 17.96 23.48
C ALA A 49 15.63 17.12 22.66
N SER A 50 14.58 17.73 22.12
CA SER A 50 13.50 17.05 21.38
C SER A 50 13.60 17.21 19.86
N LYS A 51 14.61 17.96 19.37
CA LYS A 51 14.74 18.26 17.95
C LYS A 51 15.37 17.06 17.21
N PRO A 52 14.69 16.47 16.22
CA PRO A 52 15.26 15.35 15.47
C PRO A 52 16.45 15.83 14.63
N LYS A 53 17.55 15.07 14.69
CA LYS A 53 18.73 15.27 13.85
C LYS A 53 18.49 14.61 12.49
N LEU A 54 18.36 15.42 11.45
CA LEU A 54 18.18 14.96 10.08
C LEU A 54 19.48 15.19 9.31
N ASP A 55 20.17 14.12 8.94
CA ASP A 55 21.36 14.21 8.11
C ASP A 55 20.95 14.49 6.66
N LYS A 56 21.51 15.56 6.08
CA LYS A 56 21.28 15.88 4.66
C LYS A 56 22.08 14.88 3.81
N LYS A 57 21.48 14.36 2.74
CA LYS A 57 22.20 13.53 1.76
C LYS A 57 23.27 14.39 1.08
N LYS A 58 24.49 13.88 1.00
CA LYS A 58 25.58 14.48 0.21
C LYS A 58 25.28 14.25 -1.27
N SER A 59 25.30 15.32 -2.07
CA SER A 59 25.13 15.24 -3.53
C SER A 59 26.49 15.37 -4.20
N TYR A 60 26.86 14.36 -4.98
CA TYR A 60 28.08 14.38 -5.80
C TYR A 60 27.76 15.00 -7.15
N VAL A 61 28.49 16.03 -7.55
CA VAL A 61 28.37 16.60 -8.89
C VAL A 61 29.51 16.05 -9.73
N TYR A 62 29.17 15.40 -10.84
CA TYR A 62 30.12 14.84 -11.79
C TYR A 62 30.42 15.87 -12.87
N ILE A 63 31.61 16.46 -12.84
CA ILE A 63 32.10 17.38 -13.86
C ILE A 63 33.48 16.91 -14.29
N PHE A 64 33.62 16.55 -15.57
CA PHE A 64 34.89 16.15 -16.20
C PHE A 64 35.70 15.09 -15.44
N GLY A 65 35.07 13.98 -15.05
CA GLY A 65 35.78 12.81 -14.52
C GLY A 65 36.35 12.97 -13.10
N ILE A 66 36.11 14.09 -12.43
CA ILE A 66 36.53 14.33 -11.04
C ILE A 66 35.29 14.46 -10.16
N TYR A 67 35.22 13.64 -9.10
CA TYR A 67 34.21 13.78 -8.06
C TYR A 67 34.59 14.92 -7.12
N ILE A 68 33.86 16.03 -7.17
CA ILE A 68 33.98 17.12 -6.19
C ILE A 68 32.83 17.00 -5.19
N TYR A 69 33.18 16.96 -3.90
CA TYR A 69 32.21 17.02 -2.81
C TYR A 69 31.70 18.45 -2.70
N VAL A 70 30.38 18.65 -2.89
CA VAL A 70 29.67 19.89 -2.54
C VAL A 70 29.01 19.74 -1.17
#